data_AF-A0A5C7P4J2-F1
#
_entry.id   AF-A0A5C7P4J2-F1
#
_cell.length_a   1.000
_cell.length_b   1.000
_cell.length_c   1.000
_cell.angle_alpha   90.00
_cell.angle_beta   90.00
_cell.angle_gamma   90.00
#
_symmetry.space_group_name_H-M   'P 1'
#
loop_
_entity.id
_entity.type
_entity.pdbx_description
1 polymer ?
#
loop_
_entity_poly.entity_id
_entity_poly.type
_entity_poly.pdbx_seq_one_letter_code
_entity_poly.pdbx_strand_id
1 'polypeptide(L)'
;MPNFHAEETAQVWALERYARAHPDAKYLVVFADGESYVCLFDTAYDSDNAGEFDIEMDHPMYDEFHQVSLEIIETVESGLRPYDEWLNLDYRDFPARIADVDAGTVVYPPDEGA
;
A
#
# COMPACT_ATOMS: atom_id res chain seq x y z
N MET A 1 -9.34 -7.00 13.69
CA MET A 1 -8.77 -5.64 13.78
C MET A 1 -9.80 -4.70 13.17
N PRO A 2 -10.02 -3.50 13.73
CA PRO A 2 -10.92 -2.54 13.11
C PRO A 2 -10.34 -2.11 11.75
N ASN A 3 -11.22 -1.94 10.76
CA ASN A 3 -10.88 -1.25 9.52
C ASN A 3 -11.42 0.18 9.68
N PHE A 4 -10.59 1.17 9.42
CA PHE A 4 -11.01 2.58 9.49
C PHE A 4 -11.81 2.94 8.25
N HIS A 5 -11.40 2.40 7.10
CA HIS A 5 -12.10 2.52 5.82
C HIS A 5 -12.43 1.15 5.23
N ALA A 6 -13.52 1.06 4.45
CA ALA A 6 -13.97 -0.21 3.88
C ALA A 6 -12.94 -0.75 2.88
N GLU A 7 -12.36 0.15 2.10
CA GLU A 7 -11.34 -0.04 1.07
C GLU A 7 -10.11 -0.77 1.61
N GLU A 8 -9.67 -0.44 2.83
CA GLU A 8 -8.47 -0.98 3.46
C GLU A 8 -8.48 -2.52 3.51
N THR A 9 -9.66 -3.12 3.66
CA THR A 9 -9.84 -4.57 3.71
C THR A 9 -9.27 -5.26 2.48
N ALA A 10 -9.54 -4.66 1.31
CA ALA A 10 -9.14 -5.19 0.01
C ALA A 10 -7.76 -4.66 -0.41
N GLN A 11 -7.32 -3.55 0.18
CA GLN A 11 -6.07 -2.87 -0.14
C GLN A 11 -4.97 -3.25 0.87
N VAL A 12 -4.64 -2.35 1.81
CA VAL A 12 -3.54 -2.50 2.77
C VAL A 12 -3.61 -3.78 3.59
N TRP A 13 -4.80 -4.19 4.06
CA TRP A 13 -4.94 -5.43 4.83
C TRP A 13 -4.75 -6.69 3.97
N ALA A 14 -5.10 -6.64 2.68
CA ALA A 14 -4.85 -7.76 1.78
C ALA A 14 -3.34 -7.94 1.56
N LEU A 15 -2.63 -6.83 1.33
CA LEU A 15 -1.17 -6.82 1.19
C LEU A 15 -0.47 -7.30 2.46
N GLU A 16 -0.81 -6.76 3.64
CA GLU A 16 -0.19 -7.17 4.90
C GLU A 16 -0.41 -8.66 5.20
N ARG A 17 -1.64 -9.16 4.99
CA ARG A 17 -1.94 -10.59 5.17
C ARG A 17 -1.11 -11.46 4.23
N TYR A 18 -0.95 -11.04 2.97
CA TYR A 18 -0.14 -11.76 2.01
C TYR A 18 1.33 -11.76 2.41
N ALA A 19 1.89 -10.60 2.76
CA ALA A 19 3.27 -10.45 3.21
C ALA A 19 3.58 -11.27 4.46
N ARG A 20 2.66 -11.33 5.43
CA ARG A 20 2.83 -12.19 6.61
C ARG A 20 2.93 -13.67 6.26
N ALA A 21 2.24 -14.11 5.21
CA ALA A 21 2.32 -15.48 4.71
C ALA A 21 3.54 -15.73 3.80
N HIS A 22 4.09 -14.68 3.19
CA HIS A 22 5.19 -14.72 2.22
C HIS A 22 6.22 -13.62 2.55
N PRO A 23 7.00 -13.78 3.64
CA PRO A 23 7.83 -12.70 4.18
C PRO A 23 8.96 -12.24 3.25
N ASP A 24 9.36 -13.10 2.31
CA ASP A 24 10.44 -12.82 1.35
C ASP A 24 9.91 -12.44 -0.06
N ALA A 25 8.59 -12.27 -0.20
CA ALA A 25 7.99 -11.96 -1.49
C ALA A 25 8.39 -10.57 -1.99
N LYS A 26 8.62 -10.48 -3.30
CA LYS A 26 8.86 -9.22 -4.01
C LYS A 26 7.59 -8.81 -4.73
N TYR A 27 7.22 -7.54 -4.58
CA TYR A 27 5.98 -7.01 -5.13
C TYR A 27 6.27 -6.11 -6.31
N LEU A 28 5.70 -6.42 -7.47
CA LEU A 28 5.54 -5.45 -8.55
C LEU A 28 4.32 -4.60 -8.23
N VAL A 29 4.57 -3.35 -7.87
CA VAL A 29 3.57 -2.32 -7.58
C VAL A 29 3.41 -1.43 -8.81
N VAL A 30 2.18 -1.29 -9.32
CA VAL A 30 1.87 -0.51 -10.52
C VAL A 30 0.74 0.47 -10.23
N PHE A 31 0.99 1.75 -10.46
CA PHE A 31 0.01 2.82 -10.34
C PHE A 31 -0.77 3.03 -11.65
N ALA A 32 -1.90 3.75 -11.54
CA ALA A 32 -2.81 3.97 -12.66
C ALA A 32 -2.20 4.79 -13.82
N ASP A 33 -1.18 5.58 -13.53
CA ASP A 33 -0.43 6.40 -14.50
C ASP A 33 0.72 5.63 -15.18
N GLY A 34 0.93 4.36 -14.80
CA GLY A 34 2.01 3.51 -15.33
C GLY A 34 3.29 3.53 -14.50
N GLU A 35 3.40 4.41 -13.50
CA GLU A 35 4.49 4.42 -12.55
C GLU A 35 4.56 3.06 -11.83
N SER A 36 5.76 2.48 -11.71
CA SER A 36 5.90 1.14 -11.14
C SER A 36 7.24 0.86 -10.49
N TYR A 37 7.18 0.01 -9.46
CA TYR A 37 8.28 -0.34 -8.58
C TYR A 37 8.29 -1.83 -8.29
N VAL A 38 9.47 -2.39 -8.07
CA VAL A 38 9.63 -3.64 -7.34
C VAL A 38 9.97 -3.30 -5.90
N CYS A 39 9.21 -3.84 -4.95
CA CYS A 39 9.36 -3.55 -3.54
C CYS A 39 9.42 -4.79 -2.66
N LEU A 40 9.94 -4.63 -1.44
CA LEU A 40 9.82 -5.57 -0.33
C LEU A 40 8.87 -5.00 0.73
N PHE A 41 8.11 -5.86 1.40
CA PHE A 41 7.32 -5.44 2.56
C PHE A 41 8.23 -5.21 3.76
N ASP A 42 8.14 -4.04 4.39
CA ASP A 42 8.86 -3.72 5.62
C ASP A 42 7.94 -3.78 6.83
N THR A 43 6.92 -2.92 6.87
CA THR A 43 6.05 -2.81 8.04
C THR A 43 4.65 -2.29 7.69
N ALA A 44 3.72 -2.42 8.63
CA ALA A 44 2.38 -1.84 8.56
C ALA A 44 1.96 -1.29 9.93
N TYR A 45 1.24 -0.17 9.93
CA TYR A 45 0.85 0.53 11.15
C TYR A 45 -0.38 1.41 10.93
N ASP A 46 -1.10 1.67 12.02
CA ASP A 46 -2.17 2.67 12.04
C ASP A 46 -1.55 4.07 12.13
N SER A 47 -2.10 5.00 11.35
CA SER A 47 -1.66 6.39 11.23
C SER A 47 -2.87 7.31 11.23
N ASP A 48 -2.63 8.61 11.39
CA ASP A 48 -3.65 9.64 11.25
C ASP A 48 -3.13 10.87 10.50
N ASN A 49 -4.02 11.81 10.20
CA ASN A 49 -3.69 13.09 9.59
C ASN A 49 -3.59 14.26 10.59
N ALA A 50 -3.68 13.98 11.90
CA ALA A 50 -3.60 15.03 12.92
C ALA A 50 -2.23 15.71 12.92
N GLY A 51 -1.16 14.92 12.80
CA GLY A 51 0.21 15.44 12.78
C GLY A 51 0.57 16.23 11.52
N GLU A 52 -0.02 15.90 10.37
CA GLU A 52 0.26 16.56 9.09
C GLU A 52 -0.39 17.94 9.01
N PHE A 53 -1.61 18.06 9.53
CA PHE A 53 -2.44 19.27 9.37
C PHE A 53 -2.69 20.03 10.67
N ASP A 54 -2.10 19.63 11.80
CA ASP A 54 -2.37 20.17 13.14
C ASP A 54 -3.88 20.15 13.45
N ILE A 55 -4.51 19.01 13.14
CA ILE A 55 -5.95 18.79 13.25
C ILE A 55 -6.24 18.00 14.52
N GLU A 56 -7.18 18.49 15.33
CA GLU A 56 -7.68 17.78 16.52
C GLU A 56 -8.57 16.58 16.15
N MET A 57 -8.59 15.54 16.99
CA MET A 57 -9.34 14.29 16.73
C MET A 57 -10.85 14.48 16.57
N ASP A 58 -11.43 15.54 17.14
CA ASP A 58 -12.86 15.86 17.03
C ASP A 58 -13.20 16.69 15.78
N HIS A 59 -12.19 17.08 15.00
CA HIS A 59 -12.37 17.88 13.82
C HIS A 59 -12.98 17.04 12.68
N PRO A 60 -13.92 17.59 11.89
CA PRO A 60 -14.59 16.83 10.81
C PRO A 60 -13.69 16.31 9.69
N MET A 61 -12.46 16.83 9.60
CA MET A 61 -11.45 16.40 8.61
C MET A 61 -10.42 15.44 9.20
N TYR A 62 -10.51 15.11 10.49
CA TYR A 62 -9.65 14.11 11.11
C TYR A 62 -9.90 12.74 10.48
N ASP A 63 -8.82 12.01 10.22
CA ASP A 63 -8.84 10.75 9.51
C ASP A 63 -7.79 9.81 10.10
N GLU A 64 -8.23 8.66 10.61
CA GLU A 64 -7.38 7.52 11.00
C GLU A 64 -7.38 6.51 9.86
N PHE A 65 -6.22 5.96 9.53
CA PHE A 65 -6.06 5.01 8.43
C PHE A 65 -4.93 4.03 8.69
N HIS A 66 -4.99 2.89 8.02
CA HIS A 66 -3.94 1.88 8.05
C HIS A 66 -3.00 2.06 6.85
N GLN A 67 -1.69 1.98 7.10
CA GLN A 67 -0.65 2.23 6.11
C GLN A 67 0.33 1.05 6.05
N VAL A 68 0.80 0.73 4.85
CA VAL A 68 1.90 -0.22 4.61
C VAL A 68 3.11 0.55 4.11
N SER A 69 4.29 0.24 4.65
CA SER A 69 5.57 0.73 4.16
C SER A 69 6.31 -0.37 3.40
N LEU A 70 6.76 -0.05 2.20
CA LEU A 70 7.51 -0.94 1.33
C LEU A 70 8.88 -0.35 1.01
N GLU A 71 9.93 -1.14 1.09
CA GLU A 71 11.26 -0.78 0.61
C GLU A 71 11.29 -0.89 -0.92
N ILE A 72 11.64 0.18 -1.62
CA ILE A 72 11.82 0.17 -3.07
C ILE A 72 13.19 -0.44 -3.39
N ILE A 73 13.20 -1.59 -4.06
CA ILE A 73 14.44 -2.25 -4.48
C ILE A 73 14.79 -1.97 -5.95
N GLU A 74 13.78 -1.62 -6.76
CA GLU A 74 13.96 -1.25 -8.17
C GLU A 74 12.83 -0.33 -8.65
N THR A 75 13.18 0.74 -9.35
CA THR A 75 12.23 1.56 -10.12
C THR A 75 12.12 1.00 -11.53
N VAL A 76 10.93 0.53 -11.90
CA VAL A 76 10.66 -0.05 -13.23
C VAL A 76 10.28 1.05 -14.22
N GLU A 77 9.33 1.91 -13.84
CA GLU A 77 8.91 3.09 -14.60
C GLU A 77 8.73 4.26 -13.62
N SER A 78 9.50 5.33 -13.80
CA SER A 78 9.43 6.52 -12.96
C SER A 78 8.15 7.32 -13.23
N GLY A 79 7.57 7.91 -12.20
CA GLY A 79 6.39 8.76 -12.32
C GLY A 79 6.54 10.10 -11.61
N LEU A 80 5.41 10.67 -11.19
CA LEU A 80 5.37 11.98 -10.54
C LEU A 80 5.62 11.90 -9.04
N ARG A 81 5.52 10.72 -8.44
CA ARG A 81 5.75 10.58 -6.99
C ARG A 81 7.23 10.76 -6.68
N PRO A 82 7.57 11.45 -5.59
CA PRO A 82 8.96 11.77 -5.24
C PRO A 82 9.65 10.65 -4.45
N TYR A 83 9.28 9.38 -4.70
CA TYR A 83 9.75 8.26 -3.90
C TYR A 83 11.06 7.69 -4.44
N ASP A 84 12.08 7.63 -3.58
CA ASP A 84 13.42 7.12 -3.94
C ASP A 84 13.81 5.83 -3.19
N GLU A 85 13.29 5.61 -1.98
CA GLU A 85 13.70 4.49 -1.10
C GLU A 85 12.52 3.77 -0.45
N TRP A 86 11.49 4.51 -0.06
CA TRP A 86 10.34 3.97 0.66
C TRP A 86 9.04 4.36 -0.03
N LEU A 87 8.16 3.38 -0.22
CA LEU A 87 6.83 3.55 -0.76
C LEU A 87 5.81 3.29 0.35
N ASN A 88 5.12 4.35 0.76
CA ASN A 88 4.05 4.28 1.74
C ASN A 88 2.70 4.23 1.04
N LEU A 89 1.90 3.21 1.33
CA LEU A 89 0.60 2.97 0.71
C LEU A 89 -0.49 3.01 1.76
N ASP A 90 -1.51 3.82 1.50
CA ASP A 90 -2.76 3.85 2.23
C ASP A 90 -3.94 3.91 1.25
N TYR A 91 -5.16 3.99 1.76
CA TYR A 91 -6.36 3.91 0.93
C TYR A 91 -6.52 5.08 -0.07
N ARG A 92 -5.85 6.21 0.15
CA ARG A 92 -6.00 7.46 -0.62
C ARG A 92 -5.15 7.47 -1.89
N ASP A 93 -3.98 6.84 -1.87
CA ASP A 93 -3.08 6.68 -3.02
C ASP A 93 -2.67 5.22 -3.20
N PHE A 94 -3.67 4.33 -3.33
CA PHE A 94 -3.41 2.91 -3.50
C PHE A 94 -3.07 2.55 -4.97
N PRO A 95 -2.11 1.64 -5.21
CA PRO A 95 -1.74 1.24 -6.57
C PRO A 95 -2.90 0.60 -7.32
N ALA A 96 -2.85 0.67 -8.65
CA ALA A 96 -3.82 -0.01 -9.52
C ALA A 96 -3.62 -1.52 -9.52
N ARG A 97 -2.38 -2.00 -9.27
CA ARG A 97 -2.06 -3.42 -9.20
C ARG A 97 -0.87 -3.68 -8.29
N ILE A 98 -0.92 -4.78 -7.53
CA ILE A 98 0.19 -5.35 -6.76
C ILE A 98 0.24 -6.84 -7.05
N ALA A 99 1.41 -7.35 -7.45
CA ALA A 99 1.59 -8.77 -7.72
C ALA A 99 2.92 -9.29 -7.15
N ASP A 100 2.91 -10.51 -6.62
CA ASP A 100 4.13 -11.24 -6.29
C ASP A 100 4.86 -11.61 -7.59
N VAL A 101 6.10 -11.15 -7.72
CA VAL A 101 6.94 -11.32 -8.92
C VAL A 101 7.32 -12.78 -9.14
N ASP A 102 7.58 -13.52 -8.07
CA ASP A 102 8.09 -14.88 -8.14
C ASP A 102 6.94 -15.90 -8.23
N ALA A 103 5.86 -15.67 -7.49
CA ALA A 103 4.69 -16.55 -7.47
C ALA A 103 3.68 -16.27 -8.61
N GLY A 104 3.78 -15.09 -9.25
CA GLY A 104 2.80 -14.63 -10.25
C GLY A 104 1.41 -14.35 -9.68
N THR A 105 1.28 -14.31 -8.35
CA THR A 105 0.00 -14.10 -7.67
C THR A 105 -0.35 -12.62 -7.67
N VAL A 106 -1.56 -12.27 -8.10
CA VAL A 106 -2.07 -10.89 -7.96
C VAL A 106 -2.61 -10.71 -6.54
N VAL A 107 -1.98 -9.81 -5.79
CA VAL A 107 -2.37 -9.45 -4.41
C VAL A 107 -3.49 -8.39 -4.45
N TYR A 108 -3.39 -7.45 -5.39
CA TYR A 108 -4.40 -6.43 -5.63
C TYR A 108 -4.48 -6.06 -7.13
N PRO A 109 -5.69 -5.80 -7.67
CA PRO A 109 -6.96 -6.22 -7.11
C PRO A 109 -7.00 -7.75 -6.98
N PRO A 110 -7.71 -8.33 -5.99
CA PRO A 110 -7.89 -9.78 -5.97
C PRO A 110 -8.54 -10.20 -7.28
N ASP A 111 -8.03 -11.27 -7.91
CA ASP A 111 -8.61 -11.79 -9.15
C ASP A 111 -10.13 -11.95 -8.93
N GLU A 112 -10.94 -11.21 -9.70
CA GLU A 112 -12.36 -11.49 -9.81
C GLU A 112 -12.45 -12.87 -10.44
N GLY A 113 -12.75 -13.88 -9.61
CA GLY A 113 -12.66 -15.28 -10.00
C GLY A 113 -13.24 -15.56 -11.39
N ALA A 114 -12.48 -16.37 -12.15
CA ALA A 114 -13.00 -17.16 -13.25
C ALA A 114 -14.24 -17.98 -12.86
#